data_AF-A0A851IF69-F1
#
_entry.id   AF-A0A851IF69-F1
#
_cell.length_a   1.000
_cell.length_b   1.000
_cell.length_c   1.000
_cell.angle_alpha   90.00
_cell.angle_beta   90.00
_cell.angle_gamma   90.00
#
_symmetry.space_group_name_H-M   'P 1'
#
loop_
_entity.id
_entity.type
_entity.pdbx_description
1 polymer ?
#
loop_
_entity_poly.entity_id
_entity_poly.type
_entity_poly.pdbx_seq_one_letter_code
_entity_poly.pdbx_strand_id
1 'polypeptide(L)'
;MKNYKELEKILFSMDGKSYSAYKSLKGEYRFEKYVLAIDHVQSDPYAPPSKMRVIMDRKICGIPYELTDTKDKNIAVSDFLTRNFYREIQKSGNDSTGTGESGRIFIDRCGQEILERTSVLIKGDKVEVRFEMGMPARGRRIMGKAAQKIIFEQLPEIVEKSIIYDNLNKRALNEQVILVLDQEYARKILKEKGLVAFVANDSVLPRESGVSDKPMKNAVKFKSPEKFEITLKLPSGKEVSGMGIPKGITLIVGGGYHGKSTLLAALERGVYNHIAQDGRELIISESDAVKIRAEDGRNVEKVNISGFINNLPQNKDTRAFSTENASGSTSQAANVAEALEYGTSLLLIDEDTSATNFMIRDGRMQKLVAKEKEPITPFIDRVKELYDNFGVSTILIVGGSGDYFDVANHIIMMYEYVPKDVTEKAKEIAKSDENKREFSSNDKFQGVTQRIPLKKSFSQSGKLDKTKAKGKYSILYGKDLIDISGLEQLVDDSQTNCIAVMIDYFKNKVLDEKLTLSQAADRIYKKIEKDGLDSISSYTGHPGNLALPRKQEFCGAVNRYRKLKIK
;
A
#
# COMPACT_ATOMS: atom_id res chain seq x y z
N MET A 1 2.73 -38.84 0.28
CA MET A 1 1.46 -38.20 0.71
C MET A 1 0.69 -39.20 1.55
N LYS A 2 0.28 -38.83 2.77
CA LYS A 2 -0.43 -39.73 3.70
C LYS A 2 -1.94 -39.68 3.44
N ASN A 3 -2.67 -40.71 3.80
CA ASN A 3 -4.14 -40.71 3.73
C ASN A 3 -4.72 -39.88 4.91
N TYR A 4 -5.82 -39.15 4.70
CA TYR A 4 -6.51 -38.41 5.78
C TYR A 4 -6.89 -39.30 6.98
N LYS A 5 -7.20 -40.59 6.77
CA LYS A 5 -7.48 -41.56 7.86
C LYS A 5 -6.29 -41.80 8.79
N GLU A 6 -5.06 -41.63 8.29
CA GLU A 6 -3.87 -41.71 9.14
C GLU A 6 -3.77 -40.48 10.04
N LEU A 7 -4.01 -39.29 9.50
CA LEU A 7 -4.04 -38.05 10.28
C LEU A 7 -5.07 -38.11 11.40
N GLU A 8 -6.25 -38.64 11.10
CA GLU A 8 -7.34 -38.82 12.06
C GLU A 8 -6.90 -39.71 13.23
N LYS A 9 -6.33 -40.88 12.95
CA LYS A 9 -5.80 -41.80 13.97
C LYS A 9 -4.68 -41.17 14.78
N ILE A 10 -3.77 -40.43 14.13
CA ILE A 10 -2.66 -39.74 14.78
C ILE A 10 -3.21 -38.73 15.80
N LEU A 11 -4.14 -37.87 15.38
CA LEU A 11 -4.73 -36.83 16.24
C LEU A 11 -5.48 -37.44 17.44
N PHE A 12 -6.28 -38.48 17.21
CA PHE A 12 -6.97 -39.19 18.28
C PHE A 12 -5.98 -39.77 19.30
N SER A 13 -4.89 -40.39 18.82
CA SER A 13 -3.86 -40.96 19.69
C SER A 13 -3.02 -39.90 20.44
N MET A 14 -3.08 -38.64 20.04
CA MET A 14 -2.35 -37.53 20.67
C MET A 14 -3.12 -36.87 21.81
N ASP A 15 -4.40 -37.19 21.99
CA ASP A 15 -5.23 -36.59 23.04
C ASP A 15 -4.58 -36.74 24.43
N GLY A 16 -4.45 -35.62 25.14
CA GLY A 16 -3.81 -35.56 26.46
C GLY A 16 -2.27 -35.62 26.47
N LYS A 17 -1.60 -35.89 25.34
CA LYS A 17 -0.13 -35.92 25.25
C LYS A 17 0.48 -34.52 25.34
N SER A 18 1.80 -34.47 25.51
CA SER A 18 2.58 -33.22 25.46
C SER A 18 2.40 -32.52 24.11
N TYR A 19 2.23 -31.20 24.15
CA TYR A 19 2.06 -30.35 22.98
C TYR A 19 3.12 -30.54 21.88
N SER A 20 4.36 -30.85 22.26
CA SER A 20 5.46 -31.06 21.31
C SER A 20 5.20 -32.21 20.33
N ALA A 21 4.29 -33.14 20.65
CA ALA A 21 3.93 -34.25 19.77
C ALA A 21 3.28 -33.78 18.45
N TYR A 22 2.59 -32.62 18.45
CA TYR A 22 2.03 -32.05 17.23
C TYR A 22 3.07 -31.80 16.14
N LYS A 23 4.36 -31.62 16.46
CA LYS A 23 5.42 -31.43 15.45
C LYS A 23 5.49 -32.56 14.42
N SER A 24 5.06 -33.77 14.79
CA SER A 24 5.02 -34.92 13.88
C SER A 24 3.88 -34.87 12.85
N LEU A 25 2.95 -33.91 12.97
CA LEU A 25 1.89 -33.66 11.99
C LEU A 25 2.39 -32.94 10.73
N LYS A 26 3.64 -32.47 10.70
CA LYS A 26 4.19 -31.83 9.51
C LYS A 26 4.13 -32.80 8.32
N GLY A 27 3.52 -32.36 7.22
CA GLY A 27 3.40 -33.18 6.01
C GLY A 27 2.13 -32.88 5.21
N GLU A 28 1.92 -33.68 4.17
CA GLU A 28 0.78 -33.57 3.26
C GLU A 28 -0.16 -34.76 3.40
N TYR A 29 -1.45 -34.46 3.53
CA TYR A 29 -2.52 -35.40 3.78
C TYR A 29 -3.59 -35.28 2.70
N ARG A 30 -3.86 -36.38 1.99
CA ARG A 30 -4.84 -36.42 0.91
C ARG A 30 -6.24 -36.58 1.51
N PHE A 31 -7.06 -35.55 1.36
CA PHE A 31 -8.51 -35.60 1.50
C PHE A 31 -9.12 -35.94 0.14
N GLU A 32 -10.44 -36.15 0.13
CA GLU A 32 -11.17 -36.51 -1.09
C GLU A 32 -11.01 -35.45 -2.19
N LYS A 33 -11.32 -34.18 -1.86
CA LYS A 33 -11.34 -33.06 -2.80
C LYS A 33 -10.04 -32.25 -2.86
N TYR A 34 -9.18 -32.36 -1.86
CA TYR A 34 -7.99 -31.52 -1.71
C TYR A 34 -6.85 -32.22 -0.96
N VAL A 35 -5.68 -31.58 -0.94
CA VAL A 35 -4.55 -31.96 -0.07
C VAL A 35 -4.43 -30.91 1.03
N LEU A 36 -4.40 -31.37 2.28
CA LEU A 36 -4.04 -30.53 3.43
C LEU A 36 -2.53 -30.64 3.67
N ALA A 37 -1.81 -29.55 3.48
CA ALA A 37 -0.40 -29.43 3.84
C ALA A 37 -0.26 -28.72 5.19
N ILE A 38 0.38 -29.38 6.16
CA ILE A 38 0.77 -28.77 7.44
C ILE A 38 2.26 -28.43 7.32
N ASP A 39 2.55 -27.17 6.97
CA ASP A 39 3.91 -26.72 6.65
C ASP A 39 4.72 -26.45 7.91
N HIS A 40 4.09 -25.85 8.91
CA HIS A 40 4.70 -25.53 10.19
C HIS A 40 3.72 -25.74 11.34
N VAL A 41 4.17 -26.43 12.37
CA VAL A 41 3.43 -26.60 13.61
C VAL A 41 4.03 -25.70 14.68
N GLN A 42 3.18 -24.89 15.30
CA GLN A 42 3.56 -23.96 16.34
C GLN A 42 4.25 -24.67 17.52
N SER A 43 5.28 -24.03 18.10
CA SER A 43 6.14 -24.66 19.12
C SER A 43 5.43 -24.92 20.45
N ASP A 44 4.47 -24.07 20.77
CA ASP A 44 3.69 -24.07 22.00
C ASP A 44 2.31 -23.40 21.73
N PRO A 45 1.32 -23.56 22.62
CA PRO A 45 -0.03 -23.01 22.43
C PRO A 45 -0.12 -21.48 22.36
N TYR A 46 0.91 -20.75 22.81
CA TYR A 46 0.95 -19.28 22.82
C TYR A 46 1.79 -18.71 21.67
N ALA A 47 2.48 -19.58 20.92
CA ALA A 47 3.24 -19.19 19.74
C ALA A 47 2.29 -18.81 18.60
N PRO A 48 2.80 -18.13 17.55
CA PRO A 48 2.03 -17.88 16.35
C PRO A 48 1.40 -19.16 15.79
N PRO A 49 0.13 -19.10 15.34
CA PRO A 49 -0.62 -20.19 14.71
C PRO A 49 0.17 -21.11 13.77
N SER A 50 -0.21 -22.38 13.73
CA SER A 50 0.38 -23.36 12.80
C SER A 50 0.00 -23.00 11.38
N LYS A 51 0.93 -23.12 10.44
CA LYS A 51 0.76 -22.70 9.04
C LYS A 51 0.34 -23.88 8.18
N MET A 52 -0.76 -23.70 7.45
CA MET A 52 -1.41 -24.76 6.71
C MET A 52 -1.89 -24.30 5.35
N ARG A 53 -1.93 -25.24 4.39
CA ARG A 53 -2.46 -24.99 3.05
C ARG A 53 -3.49 -26.02 2.66
N VAL A 54 -4.57 -25.56 2.04
CA VAL A 54 -5.47 -26.39 1.24
C VAL A 54 -5.05 -26.25 -0.21
N ILE A 55 -4.70 -27.37 -0.85
CA ILE A 55 -4.30 -27.42 -2.25
C ILE A 55 -5.34 -28.24 -3.00
N MET A 56 -6.09 -27.59 -3.89
CA MET A 56 -7.19 -28.19 -4.64
C MET A 56 -6.90 -28.13 -6.14
N ASP A 57 -7.21 -29.22 -6.86
CA ASP A 57 -7.17 -29.23 -8.31
C ASP A 57 -8.24 -28.26 -8.85
N ARG A 58 -7.87 -27.44 -9.82
CA ARG A 58 -8.74 -26.45 -10.42
C ARG A 58 -9.99 -27.07 -11.05
N LYS A 59 -9.89 -28.31 -11.57
CA LYS A 59 -11.04 -29.07 -12.10
C LYS A 59 -12.08 -29.36 -11.03
N ILE A 60 -11.65 -29.61 -9.79
CA ILE A 60 -12.54 -29.83 -8.64
C ILE A 60 -13.13 -28.50 -8.17
N CYS A 61 -12.30 -27.46 -8.13
CA CYS A 61 -12.71 -26.11 -7.77
C CYS A 61 -13.77 -25.55 -8.73
N GLY A 62 -13.65 -25.86 -10.03
CA GLY A 62 -14.66 -25.52 -11.04
C GLY A 62 -14.70 -24.04 -11.45
N ILE A 63 -13.73 -23.22 -11.02
CA ILE A 63 -13.65 -21.80 -11.41
C ILE A 63 -13.32 -21.70 -12.91
N PRO A 64 -14.19 -21.07 -13.73
CA PRO A 64 -13.96 -20.89 -15.16
C PRO A 64 -12.60 -20.26 -15.47
N TYR A 65 -11.98 -20.67 -16.58
CA TYR A 65 -10.64 -20.18 -16.96
C TYR A 65 -10.67 -18.68 -17.29
N GLU A 66 -11.74 -18.23 -17.91
CA GLU A 66 -12.00 -16.86 -18.36
C GLU A 66 -12.08 -15.85 -17.21
N LEU A 67 -12.32 -16.33 -15.98
CA LEU A 67 -12.31 -15.50 -14.78
C LEU A 67 -10.90 -15.34 -14.18
N THR A 68 -9.87 -16.00 -14.70
CA THR A 68 -8.50 -15.89 -14.18
C THR A 68 -7.43 -15.91 -15.29
N ASP A 69 -7.82 -15.67 -16.54
CA ASP A 69 -6.96 -15.73 -17.73
C ASP A 69 -5.93 -14.58 -17.80
N THR A 70 -6.19 -13.51 -17.07
CA THR A 70 -5.36 -12.31 -16.96
C THR A 70 -5.01 -12.03 -15.51
N LYS A 71 -3.94 -11.27 -15.28
CA LYS A 71 -3.44 -10.95 -13.94
C LYS A 71 -4.51 -10.28 -13.07
N ASP A 72 -5.18 -9.26 -13.59
CA ASP A 72 -6.16 -8.48 -12.82
C ASP A 72 -7.39 -9.30 -12.44
N LYS A 73 -7.87 -10.16 -13.36
CA LYS A 73 -8.96 -11.08 -13.03
C LYS A 73 -8.52 -12.12 -11.98
N ASN A 74 -7.30 -12.65 -12.09
CA ASN A 74 -6.76 -13.58 -11.10
C ASN A 74 -6.66 -12.93 -9.70
N ILE A 75 -6.23 -11.68 -9.61
CA ILE A 75 -6.22 -10.89 -8.37
C ILE A 75 -7.65 -10.73 -7.84
N ALA A 76 -8.60 -10.33 -8.69
CA ALA A 76 -10.00 -10.13 -8.30
C ALA A 76 -10.64 -11.41 -7.76
N VAL A 77 -10.43 -12.56 -8.41
CA VAL A 77 -10.94 -13.86 -7.94
C VAL A 77 -10.25 -14.28 -6.65
N SER A 78 -8.92 -14.15 -6.58
CA SER A 78 -8.16 -14.54 -5.38
C SER A 78 -8.59 -13.73 -4.15
N ASP A 79 -8.77 -12.41 -4.29
CA ASP A 79 -9.31 -11.54 -3.24
C ASP A 79 -10.72 -11.97 -2.81
N PHE A 80 -11.61 -12.26 -3.77
CA PHE A 80 -12.96 -12.74 -3.47
C PHE A 80 -12.95 -14.04 -2.66
N LEU A 81 -12.10 -15.00 -3.06
CA LEU A 81 -11.95 -16.28 -2.37
C LEU A 81 -11.38 -16.10 -0.97
N THR A 82 -10.39 -15.22 -0.77
CA THR A 82 -9.85 -14.89 0.56
C THR A 82 -10.95 -14.33 1.47
N ARG A 83 -11.74 -13.36 0.97
CA ARG A 83 -12.86 -12.79 1.73
C ARG A 83 -13.94 -13.82 2.04
N ASN A 84 -14.25 -14.70 1.09
CA ASN A 84 -15.22 -15.76 1.29
C ASN A 84 -14.73 -16.76 2.34
N PHE A 85 -13.48 -17.20 2.26
CA PHE A 85 -12.86 -18.09 3.24
C PHE A 85 -12.88 -17.48 4.65
N TYR A 86 -12.51 -16.20 4.76
CA TYR A 86 -12.62 -15.47 6.02
C TYR A 86 -14.05 -15.47 6.57
N ARG A 87 -15.05 -15.20 5.72
CA ARG A 87 -16.47 -15.19 6.10
C ARG A 87 -16.95 -16.56 6.56
N GLU A 88 -16.59 -17.63 5.87
CA GLU A 88 -17.02 -18.98 6.23
C GLU A 88 -16.36 -19.46 7.53
N ILE A 89 -15.11 -19.06 7.82
CA ILE A 89 -14.50 -19.23 9.16
C ILE A 89 -15.38 -18.58 10.24
N GLN A 90 -15.87 -17.36 10.02
CA GLN A 90 -16.70 -16.68 11.03
C GLN A 90 -18.04 -17.38 11.24
N LYS A 91 -18.65 -17.92 10.17
CA LYS A 91 -19.93 -18.63 10.25
C LYS A 91 -19.84 -20.00 10.92
N SER A 92 -18.70 -20.70 10.79
CA SER A 92 -18.52 -22.04 11.35
C SER A 92 -18.32 -22.08 12.87
N GLY A 93 -18.33 -20.92 13.54
CA GLY A 93 -18.04 -20.80 14.97
C GLY A 93 -16.53 -20.91 15.23
N ASN A 94 -15.83 -19.78 15.13
CA ASN A 94 -14.37 -19.68 15.36
C ASN A 94 -14.04 -19.38 16.83
N ASP A 95 -14.71 -20.08 17.74
CA ASP A 95 -14.53 -19.88 19.18
C ASP A 95 -13.23 -20.53 19.68
N SER A 96 -12.62 -19.92 20.69
CA SER A 96 -11.43 -20.50 21.31
C SER A 96 -11.83 -21.79 22.03
N THR A 97 -11.17 -22.90 21.70
CA THR A 97 -11.40 -24.20 22.34
C THR A 97 -10.44 -24.46 23.50
N GLY A 98 -9.71 -23.44 23.99
CA GLY A 98 -8.71 -23.64 25.02
C GLY A 98 -7.81 -22.43 25.28
N THR A 99 -6.51 -22.69 25.37
CA THR A 99 -5.52 -21.68 25.78
C THR A 99 -5.01 -20.87 24.58
N GLY A 100 -4.99 -19.53 24.70
CA GLY A 100 -4.55 -18.64 23.62
C GLY A 100 -5.49 -18.69 22.42
N GLU A 101 -4.93 -18.78 21.21
CA GLU A 101 -5.67 -18.90 19.95
C GLU A 101 -6.06 -20.36 19.62
N SER A 102 -6.01 -21.26 20.60
CA SER A 102 -6.36 -22.67 20.48
C SER A 102 -7.74 -22.86 19.83
N GLY A 103 -7.77 -23.63 18.76
CA GLY A 103 -8.99 -24.01 18.04
C GLY A 103 -9.44 -23.04 16.96
N ARG A 104 -8.77 -21.89 16.83
CA ARG A 104 -9.14 -20.88 15.83
C ARG A 104 -8.44 -21.09 14.50
N ILE A 105 -9.17 -20.82 13.43
CA ILE A 105 -8.67 -20.73 12.05
C ILE A 105 -8.54 -19.26 11.68
N PHE A 106 -7.47 -18.93 10.98
CA PHE A 106 -7.14 -17.58 10.54
C PHE A 106 -6.76 -17.62 9.06
N ILE A 107 -7.15 -16.59 8.33
CA ILE A 107 -6.63 -16.29 7.00
C ILE A 107 -6.27 -14.80 6.98
N ASP A 108 -5.35 -14.42 6.09
CA ASP A 108 -5.07 -13.01 5.82
C ASP A 108 -6.37 -12.25 5.55
N ARG A 109 -6.52 -11.08 6.19
CA ARG A 109 -7.77 -10.32 6.19
C ARG A 109 -7.67 -9.15 5.22
N CYS A 110 -8.55 -9.13 4.23
CA CYS A 110 -8.62 -8.02 3.28
C CYS A 110 -9.32 -6.80 3.89
N GLY A 111 -8.76 -5.60 3.62
CA GLY A 111 -9.39 -4.31 3.84
C GLY A 111 -10.41 -3.94 2.75
N GLN A 112 -10.62 -2.65 2.51
CA GLN A 112 -11.50 -2.19 1.43
C GLN A 112 -10.82 -2.30 0.06
N GLU A 113 -9.49 -2.27 0.05
CA GLU A 113 -8.67 -2.37 -1.13
C GLU A 113 -8.51 -3.83 -1.59
N ILE A 114 -8.44 -4.01 -2.91
CA ILE A 114 -8.17 -5.29 -3.58
C ILE A 114 -6.68 -5.32 -3.93
N LEU A 115 -5.93 -6.25 -3.32
CA LEU A 115 -4.48 -6.37 -3.47
C LEU A 115 -4.09 -7.78 -3.96
N GLU A 116 -3.00 -7.88 -4.72
CA GLU A 116 -2.35 -9.16 -5.01
C GLU A 116 -1.80 -9.76 -3.71
N ARG A 117 -2.27 -10.96 -3.33
CA ARG A 117 -1.96 -11.60 -2.04
C ARG A 117 -1.50 -13.04 -2.20
N THR A 118 -0.89 -13.58 -1.15
CA THR A 118 -0.53 -15.01 -1.07
C THR A 118 -1.50 -15.87 -0.27
N SER A 119 -2.60 -15.31 0.25
CA SER A 119 -3.61 -16.04 1.02
C SER A 119 -4.44 -17.00 0.17
N VAL A 120 -4.75 -16.61 -1.06
CA VAL A 120 -5.27 -17.50 -2.09
C VAL A 120 -4.44 -17.31 -3.36
N LEU A 121 -3.96 -18.41 -3.93
CA LEU A 121 -3.18 -18.43 -5.16
C LEU A 121 -3.82 -19.36 -6.17
N ILE A 122 -4.10 -18.83 -7.37
CA ILE A 122 -4.62 -19.60 -8.49
C ILE A 122 -3.49 -19.75 -9.51
N LYS A 123 -2.86 -20.92 -9.53
CA LYS A 123 -1.67 -21.21 -10.35
C LYS A 123 -1.92 -22.41 -11.25
N GLY A 124 -1.94 -22.19 -12.57
CA GLY A 124 -2.09 -23.27 -13.54
C GLY A 124 -3.34 -24.12 -13.28
N ASP A 125 -3.11 -25.36 -12.87
CA ASP A 125 -4.10 -26.40 -12.61
C ASP A 125 -4.52 -26.52 -11.13
N LYS A 126 -4.10 -25.60 -10.25
CA LYS A 126 -4.44 -25.67 -8.81
C LYS A 126 -4.82 -24.34 -8.19
N VAL A 127 -5.65 -24.43 -7.15
CA VAL A 127 -5.98 -23.35 -6.21
C VAL A 127 -5.39 -23.70 -4.85
N GLU A 128 -4.62 -22.79 -4.28
CA GLU A 128 -3.99 -22.94 -2.98
C GLU A 128 -4.52 -21.88 -2.02
N VAL A 129 -5.13 -22.31 -0.91
CA VAL A 129 -5.54 -21.43 0.19
C VAL A 129 -4.55 -21.60 1.32
N ARG A 130 -3.89 -20.50 1.73
CA ARG A 130 -2.93 -20.45 2.82
C ARG A 130 -3.59 -19.83 4.03
N PHE A 131 -3.62 -20.57 5.12
CA PHE A 131 -4.30 -20.20 6.34
C PHE A 131 -3.46 -20.62 7.55
N GLU A 132 -3.88 -20.21 8.73
CA GLU A 132 -3.25 -20.60 9.97
C GLU A 132 -4.27 -21.19 10.93
N MET A 133 -3.85 -22.12 11.79
CA MET A 133 -4.70 -22.77 12.77
C MET A 133 -3.98 -22.82 14.12
N GLY A 134 -4.63 -22.30 15.15
CA GLY A 134 -4.22 -22.53 16.53
C GLY A 134 -4.51 -23.98 16.90
N MET A 135 -3.48 -24.82 17.02
CA MET A 135 -3.65 -26.23 17.37
C MET A 135 -4.24 -26.38 18.78
N PRO A 136 -5.37 -27.10 18.95
CA PRO A 136 -6.07 -27.18 20.21
C PRO A 136 -5.26 -27.72 21.39
N ALA A 137 -5.32 -27.02 22.52
CA ALA A 137 -4.65 -27.42 23.75
C ALA A 137 -5.28 -26.83 25.03
N ARG A 138 -5.15 -27.59 26.13
CA ARG A 138 -5.44 -27.14 27.49
C ARG A 138 -4.13 -27.04 28.26
N GLY A 139 -3.64 -25.81 28.46
CA GLY A 139 -2.25 -25.60 28.86
C GLY A 139 -1.33 -26.23 27.81
N ARG A 140 -0.33 -27.02 28.24
CA ARG A 140 0.61 -27.71 27.33
C ARG A 140 0.20 -29.15 26.98
N ARG A 141 -1.07 -29.52 27.17
CA ARG A 141 -1.61 -30.83 26.78
C ARG A 141 -2.50 -30.72 25.55
N ILE A 142 -2.28 -31.61 24.60
CA ILE A 142 -3.00 -31.68 23.33
C ILE A 142 -4.48 -32.00 23.57
N MET A 143 -5.37 -31.28 22.89
CA MET A 143 -6.78 -31.62 22.76
C MET A 143 -7.02 -32.27 21.39
N GLY A 144 -6.64 -33.53 21.26
CA GLY A 144 -6.61 -34.27 20.00
C GLY A 144 -8.00 -34.44 19.38
N LYS A 145 -9.01 -34.66 20.22
CA LYS A 145 -10.41 -34.75 19.79
C LYS A 145 -10.94 -33.42 19.22
N ALA A 146 -10.56 -32.30 19.83
CA ALA A 146 -10.92 -30.97 19.33
C ALA A 146 -10.21 -30.66 18.01
N ALA A 147 -8.92 -31.04 17.89
CA ALA A 147 -8.18 -30.89 16.64
C ALA A 147 -8.79 -31.73 15.51
N GLN A 148 -9.22 -32.96 15.81
CA GLN A 148 -9.94 -33.81 14.87
C GLN A 148 -11.24 -33.15 14.41
N LYS A 149 -12.06 -32.66 15.35
CA LYS A 149 -13.31 -31.95 15.02
C LYS A 149 -13.08 -30.79 14.06
N ILE A 150 -12.08 -29.94 14.33
CA ILE A 150 -11.80 -28.78 13.47
C ILE A 150 -11.31 -29.24 12.08
N ILE A 151 -10.37 -30.19 12.01
CA ILE A 151 -9.74 -30.60 10.75
C ILE A 151 -10.66 -31.46 9.87
N PHE A 152 -11.54 -32.27 10.46
CA PHE A 152 -12.37 -33.25 9.74
C PHE A 152 -13.84 -32.89 9.65
N GLU A 153 -14.34 -31.95 10.45
CA GLU A 153 -15.73 -31.49 10.37
C GLU A 153 -15.79 -30.03 9.89
N GLN A 154 -15.14 -29.10 10.60
CA GLN A 154 -15.24 -27.67 10.30
C GLN A 154 -14.49 -27.25 9.04
N LEU A 155 -13.21 -27.64 8.91
CA LEU A 155 -12.37 -27.23 7.80
C LEU A 155 -12.90 -27.72 6.43
N PRO A 156 -13.36 -28.98 6.26
CA PRO A 156 -13.95 -29.42 5.00
C PRO A 156 -15.17 -28.60 4.60
N GLU A 157 -16.04 -28.26 5.55
CA GLU A 157 -17.22 -27.40 5.30
C GLU A 157 -16.82 -25.99 4.86
N ILE A 158 -15.84 -25.39 5.55
CA ILE A 158 -15.29 -24.08 5.17
C ILE A 158 -14.73 -24.16 3.76
N VAL A 159 -13.87 -25.14 3.45
CA VAL A 159 -13.25 -25.31 2.13
C VAL A 159 -14.32 -25.45 1.04
N GLU A 160 -15.29 -26.33 1.24
CA GLU A 160 -16.36 -26.58 0.28
C GLU A 160 -17.18 -25.33 -0.04
N LYS A 161 -17.55 -24.54 0.98
CA LYS A 161 -18.31 -23.29 0.79
C LYS A 161 -17.45 -22.12 0.31
N SER A 162 -16.13 -22.20 0.52
CA SER A 162 -15.23 -21.07 0.30
C SER A 162 -14.61 -21.03 -1.09
N ILE A 163 -14.32 -22.20 -1.68
CA ILE A 163 -13.55 -22.27 -2.93
C ILE A 163 -14.20 -23.07 -4.06
N ILE A 164 -15.22 -23.91 -3.82
CA ILE A 164 -15.90 -24.61 -4.91
C ILE A 164 -16.86 -23.66 -5.61
N TYR A 165 -16.67 -23.43 -6.91
CA TYR A 165 -17.35 -22.43 -7.73
C TYR A 165 -18.88 -22.52 -7.64
N ASP A 166 -19.43 -23.73 -7.61
CA ASP A 166 -20.88 -23.96 -7.51
C ASP A 166 -21.49 -23.51 -6.19
N ASN A 167 -20.68 -23.44 -5.12
CA ASN A 167 -21.10 -22.96 -3.81
C ASN A 167 -20.86 -21.45 -3.62
N LEU A 168 -20.18 -20.79 -4.57
CA LEU A 168 -19.91 -19.36 -4.51
C LEU A 168 -21.12 -18.54 -4.94
N ASN A 169 -21.19 -17.30 -4.46
CA ASN A 169 -22.06 -16.30 -5.07
C ASN A 169 -21.46 -15.87 -6.42
N LYS A 170 -21.81 -16.61 -7.49
CA LYS A 170 -21.30 -16.42 -8.85
C LYS A 170 -21.55 -15.01 -9.37
N ARG A 171 -22.70 -14.42 -9.04
CA ARG A 171 -23.04 -13.04 -9.42
C ARG A 171 -22.09 -12.05 -8.79
N ALA A 172 -21.90 -12.10 -7.47
CA ALA A 172 -21.00 -11.19 -6.77
C ALA A 172 -19.54 -11.36 -7.22
N LEU A 173 -19.10 -12.58 -7.50
CA LEU A 173 -17.77 -12.86 -8.05
C LEU A 173 -17.58 -12.19 -9.42
N ASN A 174 -18.54 -12.38 -10.34
CA ASN A 174 -18.49 -11.76 -11.66
C ASN A 174 -18.54 -10.22 -11.58
N GLU A 175 -19.39 -9.67 -10.71
CA GLU A 175 -19.47 -8.22 -10.47
C GLU A 175 -18.13 -7.65 -9.96
N GLN A 176 -17.44 -8.35 -9.05
CA GLN A 176 -16.11 -7.95 -8.58
C GLN A 176 -15.05 -8.00 -9.69
N VAL A 177 -15.03 -9.07 -10.49
CA VAL A 177 -14.10 -9.19 -11.62
C VAL A 177 -14.31 -8.06 -12.62
N ILE A 178 -15.57 -7.78 -12.99
CA ILE A 178 -15.91 -6.67 -13.89
C ILE A 178 -15.47 -5.32 -13.29
N LEU A 179 -15.74 -5.10 -11.99
CA LEU A 179 -15.37 -3.86 -11.32
C LEU A 179 -13.86 -3.63 -11.28
N VAL A 180 -13.05 -4.67 -11.05
CA VAL A 180 -11.58 -4.55 -11.08
C VAL A 180 -11.10 -4.19 -12.49
N LEU A 181 -11.65 -4.82 -13.53
CA LEU A 181 -11.30 -4.52 -14.92
C LEU A 181 -11.67 -3.07 -15.32
N ASP A 182 -12.83 -2.61 -14.88
CA ASP A 182 -13.26 -1.22 -15.08
C ASP A 182 -12.30 -0.22 -14.39
N GLN A 183 -11.86 -0.52 -13.17
CA GLN A 183 -10.93 0.31 -12.42
C GLN A 183 -9.54 0.38 -13.08
N GLU A 184 -8.99 -0.76 -13.50
CA GLU A 184 -7.70 -0.81 -14.21
C GLU A 184 -7.78 -0.10 -15.56
N TYR A 185 -8.89 -0.27 -16.29
CA TYR A 185 -9.11 0.45 -17.54
C TYR A 185 -9.21 1.96 -17.31
N ALA A 186 -9.97 2.40 -16.31
CA ALA A 186 -10.07 3.82 -15.97
C ALA A 186 -8.69 4.42 -15.66
N ARG A 187 -7.83 3.69 -14.92
CA ARG A 187 -6.46 4.10 -14.62
C ARG A 187 -5.60 4.25 -15.87
N LYS A 188 -5.72 3.32 -16.82
CA LYS A 188 -5.04 3.42 -18.13
C LYS A 188 -5.50 4.66 -18.90
N ILE A 189 -6.81 4.94 -18.92
CA ILE A 189 -7.41 6.06 -19.64
C ILE A 189 -6.98 7.42 -19.09
N LEU A 190 -6.64 7.53 -17.79
CA LEU A 190 -6.10 8.78 -17.23
C LEU A 190 -4.89 9.25 -18.03
N LYS A 191 -3.91 8.35 -18.25
CA LYS A 191 -2.68 8.64 -18.99
C LYS A 191 -2.96 9.11 -20.41
N GLU A 192 -3.86 8.41 -21.11
CA GLU A 192 -4.23 8.69 -22.49
C GLU A 192 -4.93 10.05 -22.65
N LYS A 193 -5.72 10.45 -21.64
CA LYS A 193 -6.42 11.74 -21.61
C LYS A 193 -5.62 12.89 -20.99
N GLY A 194 -4.37 12.65 -20.58
CA GLY A 194 -3.56 13.67 -19.91
C GLY A 194 -4.10 14.07 -18.53
N LEU A 195 -4.71 13.12 -17.82
CA LEU A 195 -5.23 13.27 -16.46
C LEU A 195 -4.31 12.58 -15.46
N VAL A 196 -4.34 13.04 -14.21
CA VAL A 196 -3.60 12.43 -13.09
C VAL A 196 -4.52 11.76 -12.08
N ALA A 197 -5.80 12.09 -12.10
CA ALA A 197 -6.82 11.45 -11.30
C ALA A 197 -8.22 11.63 -11.90
N PHE A 198 -9.15 10.80 -11.45
CA PHE A 198 -10.58 10.87 -11.73
C PHE A 198 -11.37 10.60 -10.45
N VAL A 199 -12.41 11.38 -10.21
CA VAL A 199 -13.33 11.21 -9.07
C VAL A 199 -14.75 11.10 -9.62
N ALA A 200 -15.32 9.90 -9.61
CA ALA A 200 -16.68 9.69 -10.09
C ALA A 200 -17.71 10.53 -9.32
N ASN A 201 -18.72 11.02 -10.03
CA ASN A 201 -19.92 11.55 -9.39
C ASN A 201 -20.58 10.45 -8.55
N ASP A 202 -21.31 10.87 -7.53
CA ASP A 202 -21.99 10.02 -6.55
C ASP A 202 -21.07 9.23 -5.59
N SER A 203 -19.74 9.36 -5.70
CA SER A 203 -18.79 8.75 -4.78
C SER A 203 -18.94 9.25 -3.35
N VAL A 204 -18.65 8.36 -2.39
CA VAL A 204 -18.64 8.64 -0.95
C VAL A 204 -17.20 8.63 -0.46
N LEU A 205 -16.64 9.83 -0.31
CA LEU A 205 -15.25 10.05 0.10
C LEU A 205 -15.05 9.86 1.61
N PRO A 206 -15.87 10.45 2.51
CA PRO A 206 -15.63 10.35 3.94
C PRO A 206 -15.83 8.91 4.46
N ARG A 207 -15.03 8.55 5.45
CA ARG A 207 -15.07 7.22 6.10
C ARG A 207 -15.92 7.27 7.38
N GLU A 208 -16.38 6.11 7.80
CA GLU A 208 -17.29 5.93 8.94
C GLU A 208 -16.71 6.49 10.24
N SER A 209 -15.40 6.29 10.48
CA SER A 209 -14.69 6.88 11.61
C SER A 209 -13.17 6.82 11.40
N GLY A 210 -12.38 7.41 12.31
CA GLY A 210 -10.91 7.34 12.26
C GLY A 210 -10.32 5.93 12.44
N VAL A 211 -11.12 4.94 12.84
CA VAL A 211 -10.69 3.53 13.01
C VAL A 211 -11.40 2.56 12.07
N SER A 212 -12.39 3.02 11.29
CA SER A 212 -13.15 2.21 10.34
C SER A 212 -13.04 2.84 8.97
N ASP A 213 -12.36 2.14 8.06
CA ASP A 213 -12.25 2.55 6.67
C ASP A 213 -13.50 2.21 5.86
N LYS A 214 -14.67 1.96 6.45
CA LYS A 214 -15.94 1.82 5.70
C LYS A 214 -16.46 3.20 5.25
N PRO A 215 -17.29 3.30 4.21
CA PRO A 215 -17.88 4.59 3.83
C PRO A 215 -18.80 5.13 4.92
N MET A 216 -18.79 6.46 5.08
CA MET A 216 -19.72 7.16 5.96
C MET A 216 -21.16 7.03 5.43
N LYS A 217 -22.11 6.76 6.33
CA LYS A 217 -23.54 6.75 6.01
C LYS A 217 -24.07 8.17 5.89
N ASN A 218 -25.00 8.40 4.95
CA ASN A 218 -25.64 9.70 4.72
C ASN A 218 -24.65 10.86 4.42
N ALA A 219 -23.51 10.54 3.81
CA ALA A 219 -22.52 11.53 3.38
C ALA A 219 -23.02 12.35 2.19
N VAL A 220 -22.53 13.58 2.08
CA VAL A 220 -22.65 14.37 0.84
C VAL A 220 -21.88 13.64 -0.25
N LYS A 221 -22.60 13.24 -1.29
CA LYS A 221 -22.03 12.59 -2.45
C LYS A 221 -21.23 13.57 -3.29
N PHE A 222 -20.13 13.08 -3.86
CA PHE A 222 -19.29 13.89 -4.73
C PHE A 222 -20.03 14.31 -6.00
N LYS A 223 -19.82 15.55 -6.43
CA LYS A 223 -20.32 16.08 -7.69
C LYS A 223 -19.25 16.94 -8.34
N SER A 224 -18.89 16.62 -9.58
CA SER A 224 -17.89 17.35 -10.35
C SER A 224 -18.34 18.78 -10.63
N PRO A 225 -17.42 19.77 -10.61
CA PRO A 225 -17.66 21.04 -11.29
C PRO A 225 -17.70 20.82 -12.82
N GLU A 226 -18.54 21.59 -13.51
CA GLU A 226 -18.80 21.43 -14.96
C GLU A 226 -17.52 21.44 -15.80
N LYS A 227 -16.58 22.35 -15.53
CA LYS A 227 -15.33 22.49 -16.29
C LYS A 227 -14.45 21.25 -16.28
N PHE A 228 -14.47 20.48 -15.18
CA PHE A 228 -13.65 19.30 -15.01
C PHE A 228 -14.45 18.00 -15.22
N GLU A 229 -15.74 18.10 -15.57
CA GLU A 229 -16.58 16.94 -15.76
C GLU A 229 -16.25 16.24 -17.08
N ILE A 230 -15.93 14.96 -16.98
CA ILE A 230 -15.73 14.07 -18.12
C ILE A 230 -16.52 12.78 -17.93
N THR A 231 -16.83 12.10 -19.02
CA THR A 231 -17.46 10.78 -18.99
C THR A 231 -16.48 9.71 -19.47
N LEU A 232 -16.26 8.70 -18.64
CA LEU A 232 -15.48 7.51 -18.98
C LEU A 232 -16.43 6.40 -19.45
N LYS A 233 -16.13 5.80 -20.61
CA LYS A 233 -16.81 4.59 -21.10
C LYS A 233 -15.99 3.39 -20.69
N LEU A 234 -16.55 2.55 -19.83
CA LEU A 234 -15.85 1.43 -19.21
C LEU A 234 -16.09 0.12 -19.99
N PRO A 235 -15.17 -0.87 -19.93
CA PRO A 235 -15.31 -2.15 -20.62
C PRO A 235 -16.59 -2.92 -20.25
N SER A 236 -17.12 -2.71 -19.05
CA SER A 236 -18.42 -3.25 -18.62
C SER A 236 -19.63 -2.70 -19.40
N GLY A 237 -19.46 -1.67 -20.22
CA GLY A 237 -20.54 -0.94 -20.89
C GLY A 237 -21.11 0.20 -20.05
N LYS A 238 -20.63 0.40 -18.82
CA LYS A 238 -21.01 1.55 -18.00
C LYS A 238 -20.40 2.85 -18.53
N GLU A 239 -21.17 3.92 -18.49
CA GLU A 239 -20.67 5.27 -18.67
C GLU A 239 -20.70 5.99 -17.32
N VAL A 240 -19.56 6.55 -16.89
CA VAL A 240 -19.42 7.17 -15.58
C VAL A 240 -18.89 8.58 -15.74
N SER A 241 -19.69 9.56 -15.32
CA SER A 241 -19.29 10.97 -15.28
C SER A 241 -18.64 11.32 -13.94
N GLY A 242 -17.69 12.23 -13.96
CA GLY A 242 -16.97 12.67 -12.77
C GLY A 242 -15.90 13.69 -13.08
N MET A 243 -15.18 14.11 -12.04
CA MET A 243 -14.13 15.11 -12.13
C MET A 243 -12.83 14.49 -12.62
N GLY A 244 -12.40 14.82 -13.83
CA GLY A 244 -11.07 14.52 -14.34
C GLY A 244 -10.09 15.63 -13.97
N ILE A 245 -9.06 15.30 -13.19
CA ILE A 245 -8.00 16.25 -12.80
C ILE A 245 -6.88 16.20 -13.86
N PRO A 246 -6.64 17.29 -14.62
CA PRO A 246 -5.59 17.31 -15.64
C PRO A 246 -4.19 17.26 -15.05
N LYS A 247 -3.22 16.84 -15.88
CA LYS A 247 -1.78 17.04 -15.60
C LYS A 247 -1.48 18.51 -15.34
N GLY A 248 -0.59 18.76 -14.39
CA GLY A 248 -0.22 20.10 -13.94
C GLY A 248 -0.29 20.26 -12.43
N ILE A 249 -0.44 21.51 -12.00
CA ILE A 249 -0.52 21.92 -10.60
C ILE A 249 -1.97 22.25 -10.29
N THR A 250 -2.60 21.40 -9.49
CA THR A 250 -3.98 21.57 -9.03
C THR A 250 -4.00 21.91 -7.54
N LEU A 251 -4.62 23.03 -7.19
CA LEU A 251 -4.87 23.38 -5.80
C LEU A 251 -6.27 22.96 -5.37
N ILE A 252 -6.37 22.41 -4.17
CA ILE A 252 -7.64 22.17 -3.48
C ILE A 252 -7.70 23.14 -2.31
N VAL A 253 -8.57 24.15 -2.41
CA VAL A 253 -8.69 25.25 -1.45
C VAL A 253 -10.02 25.27 -0.74
N GLY A 254 -10.18 26.13 0.27
CA GLY A 254 -11.42 26.29 1.03
C GLY A 254 -11.19 26.34 2.54
N GLY A 255 -12.22 26.70 3.31
CA GLY A 255 -12.13 26.79 4.77
C GLY A 255 -11.86 25.45 5.46
N GLY A 256 -11.58 25.50 6.77
CA GLY A 256 -11.52 24.30 7.60
C GLY A 256 -12.83 23.49 7.53
N TYR A 257 -12.73 22.17 7.64
CA TYR A 257 -13.88 21.25 7.70
C TYR A 257 -14.79 21.17 6.45
N HIS A 258 -14.41 21.78 5.32
CA HIS A 258 -15.20 21.68 4.07
C HIS A 258 -14.86 20.49 3.16
N GLY A 259 -14.03 19.54 3.62
CA GLY A 259 -13.76 18.28 2.91
C GLY A 259 -12.49 18.23 2.05
N LYS A 260 -11.57 19.19 2.18
CA LYS A 260 -10.28 19.21 1.45
C LYS A 260 -9.46 17.93 1.68
N SER A 261 -9.07 17.67 2.94
CA SER A 261 -8.27 16.50 3.30
C SER A 261 -9.02 15.19 3.04
N THR A 262 -10.35 15.19 3.08
CA THR A 262 -11.17 14.03 2.69
C THR A 262 -11.04 13.71 1.20
N LEU A 263 -11.03 14.72 0.32
CA LEU A 263 -10.80 14.55 -1.11
C LEU A 263 -9.37 14.07 -1.39
N LEU A 264 -8.36 14.69 -0.78
CA LEU A 264 -6.98 14.25 -0.99
C LEU A 264 -6.75 12.82 -0.45
N ALA A 265 -7.28 12.47 0.72
CA ALA A 265 -7.20 11.12 1.25
C ALA A 265 -7.85 10.08 0.32
N ALA A 266 -8.96 10.43 -0.34
CA ALA A 266 -9.57 9.56 -1.35
C ALA A 266 -8.65 9.39 -2.58
N LEU A 267 -8.03 10.48 -3.06
CA LEU A 267 -7.07 10.45 -4.17
C LEU A 267 -5.80 9.65 -3.82
N GLU A 268 -5.33 9.73 -2.58
CA GLU A 268 -4.19 8.94 -2.07
C GLU A 268 -4.48 7.43 -2.14
N ARG A 269 -5.73 7.03 -1.91
CA ARG A 269 -6.18 5.64 -1.98
C ARG A 269 -6.58 5.21 -3.38
N GLY A 270 -6.85 6.13 -4.30
CA GLY A 270 -7.16 5.83 -5.71
C GLY A 270 -6.02 5.14 -6.49
N VAL A 271 -4.85 4.98 -5.87
CA VAL A 271 -3.75 4.14 -6.37
C VAL A 271 -4.05 2.65 -6.26
N TYR A 272 -5.07 2.25 -5.48
CA TYR A 272 -5.56 0.88 -5.34
C TYR A 272 -6.97 0.75 -5.91
N ASN A 273 -7.32 -0.48 -6.27
CA ASN A 273 -8.70 -0.84 -6.56
C ASN A 273 -9.46 -1.05 -5.25
N HIS A 274 -10.75 -0.71 -5.24
CA HIS A 274 -11.63 -0.90 -4.10
C HIS A 274 -12.74 -1.90 -4.43
N ILE A 275 -13.25 -2.54 -3.38
CA ILE A 275 -14.43 -3.42 -3.46
C ILE A 275 -15.70 -2.64 -3.79
N ALA A 276 -16.70 -3.33 -4.31
CA ALA A 276 -18.03 -2.76 -4.46
C ALA A 276 -18.60 -2.27 -3.11
N GLN A 277 -19.33 -1.15 -3.15
CA GLN A 277 -19.92 -0.45 -2.01
C GLN A 277 -18.89 0.23 -1.09
N ASP A 278 -17.65 0.43 -1.54
CA ASP A 278 -16.65 1.20 -0.80
C ASP A 278 -16.90 2.72 -0.84
N GLY A 279 -17.56 3.21 -1.89
CA GLY A 279 -17.74 4.64 -2.17
C GLY A 279 -16.60 5.28 -2.96
N ARG A 280 -15.41 4.66 -3.00
CA ARG A 280 -14.23 5.14 -3.73
C ARG A 280 -13.86 4.26 -4.93
N GLU A 281 -14.77 3.39 -5.38
CA GLU A 281 -14.53 2.39 -6.42
C GLU A 281 -14.06 3.00 -7.75
N LEU A 282 -14.52 4.20 -8.09
CA LEU A 282 -14.10 4.92 -9.28
C LEU A 282 -13.46 6.27 -8.92
N ILE A 283 -12.77 6.31 -7.78
CA ILE A 283 -11.77 7.32 -7.47
C ILE A 283 -10.41 6.73 -7.83
N ILE A 284 -9.87 7.16 -8.96
CA ILE A 284 -8.68 6.56 -9.56
C ILE A 284 -7.59 7.63 -9.65
N SER A 285 -6.39 7.28 -9.21
CA SER A 285 -5.19 8.11 -9.32
C SER A 285 -4.12 7.37 -10.11
N GLU A 286 -3.14 8.12 -10.62
CA GLU A 286 -1.92 7.54 -11.17
C GLU A 286 -1.29 6.52 -10.20
N SER A 287 -0.95 5.34 -10.71
CA SER A 287 -0.48 4.21 -9.89
C SER A 287 0.78 4.53 -9.07
N ASP A 288 1.60 5.44 -9.59
CA ASP A 288 2.87 5.86 -9.00
C ASP A 288 2.75 7.09 -8.09
N ALA A 289 1.54 7.63 -7.87
CA ALA A 289 1.31 8.82 -7.07
C ALA A 289 1.78 8.64 -5.62
N VAL A 290 2.49 9.65 -5.10
CA VAL A 290 3.10 9.62 -3.76
C VAL A 290 2.57 10.75 -2.90
N LYS A 291 2.07 10.41 -1.71
CA LYS A 291 1.80 11.36 -0.63
C LYS A 291 3.11 11.82 0.00
N ILE A 292 3.32 13.13 0.00
CA ILE A 292 4.48 13.78 0.62
C ILE A 292 4.03 14.51 1.88
N ARG A 293 4.82 14.35 2.94
CA ARG A 293 4.66 15.02 4.24
C ARG A 293 6.01 15.33 4.88
N ALA A 294 6.01 16.12 5.93
CA ALA A 294 7.15 16.24 6.83
C ALA A 294 7.28 15.00 7.74
N GLU A 295 8.52 14.60 8.02
CA GLU A 295 8.88 13.46 8.89
C GLU A 295 10.07 13.84 9.79
N ASP A 296 9.80 14.65 10.80
CA ASP A 296 10.81 15.03 11.80
C ASP A 296 11.49 13.81 12.42
N GLY A 297 12.81 13.84 12.49
CA GLY A 297 13.64 12.82 13.13
C GLY A 297 13.96 11.59 12.29
N ARG A 298 13.48 11.50 11.04
CA ARG A 298 13.85 10.38 10.14
C ARG A 298 15.32 10.45 9.72
N ASN A 299 15.84 9.30 9.31
CA ASN A 299 17.13 9.20 8.65
C ASN A 299 17.03 9.63 7.17
N VAL A 300 18.11 10.24 6.68
CA VAL A 300 18.34 10.54 5.27
C VAL A 300 19.78 10.16 4.95
N GLU A 301 20.01 9.42 3.87
CA GLU A 301 21.36 9.00 3.45
C GLU A 301 21.58 9.39 1.97
N LYS A 302 22.53 10.31 1.78
CA LYS A 302 23.02 10.87 0.50
C LYS A 302 21.94 11.28 -0.50
N VAL A 303 20.88 11.94 -0.03
CA VAL A 303 19.84 12.47 -0.93
C VAL A 303 20.27 13.83 -1.45
N ASN A 304 20.12 14.06 -2.75
CA ASN A 304 20.28 15.39 -3.32
C ASN A 304 19.04 16.24 -3.02
N ILE A 305 19.17 17.15 -2.06
CA ILE A 305 18.13 18.11 -1.67
C ILE A 305 18.50 19.55 -2.06
N SER A 306 19.56 19.75 -2.86
CA SER A 306 20.06 21.10 -3.21
C SER A 306 19.06 21.94 -4.00
N GLY A 307 18.06 21.30 -4.62
CA GLY A 307 16.93 22.00 -5.24
C GLY A 307 16.05 22.76 -4.24
N PHE A 308 16.05 22.37 -2.97
CA PHE A 308 15.20 22.94 -1.93
C PHE A 308 15.98 23.51 -0.76
N ILE A 309 17.16 22.98 -0.45
CA ILE A 309 17.95 23.33 0.72
C ILE A 309 19.38 23.62 0.26
N ASN A 310 19.85 24.83 0.51
CA ASN A 310 21.19 25.31 0.16
C ASN A 310 21.87 25.90 1.41
N ASN A 311 23.19 26.09 1.37
CA ASN A 311 23.94 26.87 2.37
C ASN A 311 23.63 26.50 3.84
N LEU A 312 23.52 25.20 4.14
CA LEU A 312 23.28 24.75 5.51
C LEU A 312 24.42 25.20 6.44
N PRO A 313 24.13 25.45 7.74
CA PRO A 313 25.16 25.71 8.73
C PRO A 313 26.24 24.61 8.71
N GLN A 314 27.50 25.00 8.95
CA GLN A 314 28.68 24.13 8.87
C GLN A 314 29.01 23.61 7.46
N ASN A 315 28.47 24.25 6.40
CA ASN A 315 28.71 23.88 5.00
C ASN A 315 28.41 22.41 4.69
N LYS A 316 27.34 21.87 5.30
CA LYS A 316 26.88 20.50 4.99
C LYS A 316 26.51 20.40 3.52
N ASP A 317 26.99 19.36 2.85
CA ASP A 317 26.70 19.11 1.45
C ASP A 317 25.22 18.74 1.24
N THR A 318 24.50 19.56 0.48
CA THR A 318 23.08 19.35 0.16
C THR A 318 22.87 18.53 -1.12
N ARG A 319 23.94 18.27 -1.90
CA ARG A 319 23.90 17.39 -3.07
C ARG A 319 24.01 15.91 -2.70
N ALA A 320 24.58 15.61 -1.54
CA ALA A 320 24.66 14.28 -0.94
C ALA A 320 24.29 14.33 0.55
N PHE A 321 23.14 14.95 0.86
CA PHE A 321 22.71 15.21 2.22
C PHE A 321 22.46 13.93 3.02
N SER A 322 23.06 13.88 4.20
CA SER A 322 22.87 12.77 5.15
C SER A 322 22.66 13.30 6.57
N THR A 323 21.72 12.71 7.30
CA THR A 323 21.44 13.02 8.71
C THR A 323 20.69 11.86 9.35
N GLU A 324 20.94 11.61 10.63
CA GLU A 324 20.16 10.65 11.43
C GLU A 324 18.91 11.31 12.07
N ASN A 325 18.80 12.64 11.99
CA ASN A 325 17.76 13.44 12.62
C ASN A 325 17.39 14.62 11.70
N ALA A 326 16.60 14.35 10.65
CA ALA A 326 16.13 15.38 9.73
C ALA A 326 15.11 16.31 10.41
N SER A 327 15.15 17.60 10.08
CA SER A 327 14.06 18.54 10.40
C SER A 327 12.88 18.37 9.45
N GLY A 328 11.75 19.03 9.71
CA GLY A 328 10.55 18.94 8.89
C GLY A 328 10.80 19.34 7.44
N SER A 329 11.51 20.44 7.21
CA SER A 329 11.84 20.91 5.86
C SER A 329 12.84 20.00 5.14
N THR A 330 13.89 19.52 5.83
CA THR A 330 14.89 18.64 5.22
C THR A 330 14.36 17.24 4.96
N SER A 331 13.49 16.71 5.84
CA SER A 331 12.80 15.44 5.64
C SER A 331 11.79 15.51 4.50
N GLN A 332 11.02 16.60 4.40
CA GLN A 332 10.07 16.79 3.30
C GLN A 332 10.78 17.00 1.95
N ALA A 333 11.88 17.78 1.92
CA ALA A 333 12.74 17.91 0.75
C ALA A 333 13.30 16.55 0.30
N ALA A 334 13.77 15.74 1.26
CA ALA A 334 14.23 14.39 0.99
C ALA A 334 13.09 13.51 0.46
N ASN A 335 11.88 13.59 1.02
CA ASN A 335 10.72 12.85 0.51
C ASN A 335 10.40 13.17 -0.94
N VAL A 336 10.41 14.44 -1.33
CA VAL A 336 10.20 14.84 -2.74
C VAL A 336 11.31 14.28 -3.62
N ALA A 337 12.58 14.49 -3.25
CA ALA A 337 13.72 14.01 -4.03
C ALA A 337 13.74 12.49 -4.19
N GLU A 338 13.44 11.75 -3.12
CA GLU A 338 13.31 10.29 -3.17
C GLU A 338 12.14 9.87 -4.06
N ALA A 339 10.98 10.52 -3.96
CA ALA A 339 9.81 10.22 -4.78
C ALA A 339 10.07 10.36 -6.29
N LEU A 340 10.77 11.41 -6.66
CA LEU A 340 11.25 11.64 -8.01
C LEU A 340 12.27 10.56 -8.43
N GLU A 341 13.18 10.15 -7.55
CA GLU A 341 14.21 9.15 -7.84
C GLU A 341 13.61 7.79 -8.26
N TYR A 342 12.56 7.34 -7.57
CA TYR A 342 11.88 6.09 -7.88
C TYR A 342 10.70 6.25 -8.87
N GLY A 343 10.56 7.44 -9.48
CA GLY A 343 9.76 7.65 -10.68
C GLY A 343 8.28 7.92 -10.46
N THR A 344 7.93 8.77 -9.49
CA THR A 344 6.54 9.28 -9.37
C THR A 344 6.18 10.25 -10.49
N SER A 345 4.93 10.20 -10.97
CA SER A 345 4.36 11.19 -11.89
C SER A 345 3.46 12.22 -11.18
N LEU A 346 3.06 11.95 -9.93
CA LEU A 346 2.13 12.77 -9.17
C LEU A 346 2.56 12.88 -7.70
N LEU A 347 2.68 14.12 -7.22
CA LEU A 347 2.83 14.44 -5.80
C LEU A 347 1.49 14.85 -5.21
N LEU A 348 1.12 14.23 -4.10
CA LEU A 348 -0.05 14.58 -3.30
C LEU A 348 0.46 15.25 -2.02
N ILE A 349 0.07 16.50 -1.75
CA ILE A 349 0.59 17.27 -0.61
C ILE A 349 -0.59 17.88 0.16
N ASP A 350 -0.52 17.78 1.49
CA ASP A 350 -1.41 18.51 2.39
C ASP A 350 -0.59 19.54 3.16
N GLU A 351 -1.04 20.80 3.16
CA GLU A 351 -0.41 21.88 3.93
C GLU A 351 -0.38 21.53 5.43
N ASP A 352 -1.43 20.89 5.96
CA ASP A 352 -1.58 20.58 7.39
C ASP A 352 -0.56 19.55 7.90
N THR A 353 0.04 18.74 7.01
CA THR A 353 1.08 17.75 7.35
C THR A 353 2.45 18.08 6.78
N SER A 354 2.61 19.29 6.26
CA SER A 354 3.85 19.80 5.67
C SER A 354 4.59 20.74 6.62
N ALA A 355 5.89 20.91 6.41
CA ALA A 355 6.68 21.92 7.08
C ALA A 355 6.41 23.29 6.44
N THR A 356 5.86 24.24 7.20
CA THR A 356 5.45 25.56 6.70
C THR A 356 6.60 26.27 5.96
N ASN A 357 7.80 26.26 6.55
CA ASN A 357 9.00 26.88 5.97
C ASN A 357 9.49 26.21 4.69
N PHE A 358 9.13 24.94 4.44
CA PHE A 358 9.36 24.28 3.17
C PHE A 358 8.30 24.66 2.14
N MET A 359 7.04 24.81 2.55
CA MET A 359 5.95 25.11 1.64
C MET A 359 6.01 26.53 1.10
N ILE A 360 6.29 27.52 1.94
CA ILE A 360 6.20 28.92 1.56
C ILE A 360 7.15 29.80 2.34
N ARG A 361 7.49 30.93 1.73
CA ARG A 361 8.08 32.08 2.39
C ARG A 361 7.44 33.36 1.86
N ASP A 362 6.66 34.04 2.69
CA ASP A 362 5.93 35.23 2.25
C ASP A 362 6.86 36.41 1.89
N GLY A 363 6.31 37.39 1.16
CA GLY A 363 7.07 38.56 0.70
C GLY A 363 7.58 39.47 1.82
N ARG A 364 6.97 39.46 3.01
CA ARG A 364 7.46 40.27 4.15
C ARG A 364 8.69 39.62 4.78
N MET A 365 8.68 38.30 4.93
CA MET A 365 9.81 37.53 5.41
C MET A 365 11.00 37.57 4.44
N GLN A 366 10.74 37.65 3.14
CA GLN A 366 11.78 37.91 2.12
C GLN A 366 12.42 39.30 2.28
N LYS A 367 11.65 40.33 2.63
CA LYS A 367 12.17 41.69 2.89
C LYS A 367 12.98 41.77 4.19
N LEU A 368 12.59 41.03 5.22
CA LEU A 368 13.25 41.04 6.54
C LEU A 368 14.57 40.25 6.54
N VAL A 369 14.56 39.05 5.97
CA VAL A 369 15.72 38.15 5.97
C VAL A 369 16.28 38.09 4.55
N ALA A 370 17.52 38.54 4.36
CA ALA A 370 18.16 38.48 3.05
C ALA A 370 18.21 37.04 2.51
N LYS A 371 18.05 36.87 1.19
CA LYS A 371 18.02 35.56 0.52
C LYS A 371 19.25 34.72 0.83
N GLU A 372 20.42 35.35 0.94
CA GLU A 372 21.70 34.70 1.24
C GLU A 372 21.76 34.09 2.65
N LYS A 373 20.86 34.52 3.53
CA LYS A 373 20.75 34.05 4.92
C LYS A 373 19.62 33.03 5.12
N GLU A 374 18.82 32.75 4.09
CA GLU A 374 17.76 31.76 4.12
C GLU A 374 18.18 30.51 3.31
N PRO A 375 18.53 29.40 3.96
CA PRO A 375 18.95 28.18 3.27
C PRO A 375 17.83 27.52 2.46
N ILE A 376 16.56 27.80 2.76
CA ILE A 376 15.43 27.08 2.16
C ILE A 376 14.92 27.81 0.91
N THR A 377 14.89 27.10 -0.22
CA THR A 377 14.08 27.44 -1.40
C THR A 377 12.72 26.77 -1.26
N PRO A 378 11.63 27.53 -1.05
CA PRO A 378 10.30 26.96 -0.82
C PRO A 378 9.77 26.15 -2.01
N PHE A 379 8.89 25.20 -1.74
CA PHE A 379 8.29 24.31 -2.73
C PHE A 379 7.54 25.07 -3.83
N ILE A 380 6.85 26.15 -3.48
CA ILE A 380 6.20 27.06 -4.43
C ILE A 380 7.15 27.58 -5.53
N ASP A 381 8.45 27.72 -5.25
CA ASP A 381 9.44 28.17 -6.26
C ASP A 381 9.87 27.04 -7.20
N ARG A 382 9.61 25.79 -6.83
CA ARG A 382 10.04 24.59 -7.56
C ARG A 382 8.91 23.83 -8.23
N VAL A 383 7.69 23.96 -7.73
CA VAL A 383 6.53 23.17 -8.20
C VAL A 383 6.31 23.32 -9.70
N LYS A 384 6.49 24.53 -10.25
CA LYS A 384 6.39 24.78 -11.70
C LYS A 384 7.51 24.11 -12.48
N GLU A 385 8.75 24.17 -12.00
CA GLU A 385 9.88 23.49 -12.65
C GLU A 385 9.74 21.96 -12.61
N LEU A 386 9.21 21.40 -11.51
CA LEU A 386 8.91 19.97 -11.40
C LEU A 386 7.92 19.51 -12.47
N TYR A 387 6.90 20.32 -12.74
CA TYR A 387 5.94 20.03 -13.80
C TYR A 387 6.54 20.26 -15.20
N ASP A 388 7.02 21.48 -15.48
CA ASP A 388 7.44 21.90 -16.81
C ASP A 388 8.66 21.10 -17.33
N ASN A 389 9.61 20.77 -16.45
CA ASN A 389 10.87 20.12 -16.84
C ASN A 389 10.89 18.60 -16.58
N PHE A 390 10.13 18.10 -15.60
CA PHE A 390 10.14 16.69 -15.20
C PHE A 390 8.79 15.98 -15.42
N GLY A 391 7.75 16.70 -15.84
CA GLY A 391 6.42 16.14 -16.09
C GLY A 391 5.69 15.69 -14.83
N VAL A 392 6.14 16.13 -13.64
CA VAL A 392 5.61 15.69 -12.35
C VAL A 392 4.51 16.64 -11.92
N SER A 393 3.28 16.14 -11.93
CA SER A 393 2.10 16.89 -11.51
C SER A 393 2.02 16.99 -9.98
N THR A 394 1.25 17.96 -9.48
CA THR A 394 1.03 18.14 -8.05
C THR A 394 -0.44 18.42 -7.77
N ILE A 395 -1.03 17.68 -6.84
CA ILE A 395 -2.29 18.04 -6.20
C ILE A 395 -1.96 18.48 -4.77
N LEU A 396 -2.24 19.75 -4.48
CA LEU A 396 -1.85 20.40 -3.23
C LEU A 396 -3.10 20.96 -2.53
N ILE A 397 -3.35 20.52 -1.29
CA ILE A 397 -4.30 21.22 -0.41
C ILE A 397 -3.64 22.49 0.10
N VAL A 398 -4.34 23.62 -0.02
CA VAL A 398 -3.93 24.90 0.56
C VAL A 398 -5.09 25.53 1.32
N GLY A 399 -4.85 25.94 2.55
CA GLY A 399 -5.78 26.70 3.40
C GLY A 399 -5.20 28.02 3.91
N GLY A 400 -3.87 28.12 4.03
CA GLY A 400 -3.20 29.26 4.69
C GLY A 400 -2.54 30.28 3.76
N SER A 401 -2.38 29.97 2.47
CA SER A 401 -1.63 30.84 1.54
C SER A 401 -2.27 31.01 0.16
N GLY A 402 -2.34 32.26 -0.30
CA GLY A 402 -2.75 32.61 -1.67
C GLY A 402 -1.63 32.58 -2.71
N ASP A 403 -0.35 32.58 -2.30
CA ASP A 403 0.79 32.73 -3.23
C ASP A 403 0.84 31.61 -4.30
N TYR A 404 0.33 30.43 -3.97
CA TYR A 404 0.25 29.31 -4.91
C TYR A 404 -0.67 29.58 -6.11
N PHE A 405 -1.54 30.60 -6.06
CA PHE A 405 -2.40 30.98 -7.17
C PHE A 405 -1.59 31.36 -8.41
N ASP A 406 -0.39 31.91 -8.26
CA ASP A 406 0.47 32.29 -9.39
C ASP A 406 0.93 31.08 -10.21
N VAL A 407 1.29 30.00 -9.54
CA VAL A 407 1.90 28.81 -10.15
C VAL A 407 0.89 27.73 -10.54
N ALA A 408 -0.31 27.73 -9.95
CA ALA A 408 -1.32 26.71 -10.21
C ALA A 408 -1.92 26.77 -11.63
N ASN A 409 -2.17 25.61 -12.24
CA ASN A 409 -2.96 25.52 -13.47
C ASN A 409 -4.46 25.50 -13.19
N HIS A 410 -4.85 24.84 -12.09
CA HIS A 410 -6.24 24.60 -11.71
C HIS A 410 -6.43 24.85 -10.22
N ILE A 411 -7.54 25.49 -9.85
CA ILE A 411 -7.84 25.83 -8.46
C ILE A 411 -9.29 25.45 -8.18
N ILE A 412 -9.45 24.44 -7.33
CA ILE A 412 -10.74 23.84 -6.98
C ILE A 412 -11.03 24.19 -5.53
N MET A 413 -12.10 24.94 -5.28
CA MET A 413 -12.54 25.27 -3.93
C MET A 413 -13.55 24.25 -3.43
N MET A 414 -13.25 23.62 -2.29
CA MET A 414 -14.21 22.84 -1.53
C MET A 414 -15.05 23.77 -0.65
N TYR A 415 -16.36 23.73 -0.86
CA TYR A 415 -17.33 24.46 -0.04
C TYR A 415 -18.50 23.54 0.28
N GLU A 416 -18.79 23.37 1.56
CA GLU A 416 -19.81 22.43 2.06
C GLU A 416 -19.72 21.05 1.38
N TYR A 417 -18.50 20.52 1.28
CA TYR A 417 -18.18 19.21 0.69
C TYR A 417 -18.38 19.11 -0.84
N VAL A 418 -18.66 20.22 -1.52
CA VAL A 418 -18.82 20.28 -2.98
C VAL A 418 -17.66 21.05 -3.61
N PRO A 419 -16.96 20.47 -4.61
CA PRO A 419 -15.91 21.16 -5.36
C PRO A 419 -16.49 22.19 -6.34
N LYS A 420 -15.82 23.34 -6.47
CA LYS A 420 -16.13 24.40 -7.43
C LYS A 420 -14.86 24.86 -8.13
N ASP A 421 -14.90 25.07 -9.45
CA ASP A 421 -13.79 25.74 -10.12
C ASP A 421 -13.76 27.22 -9.72
N VAL A 422 -12.62 27.68 -9.21
CA VAL A 422 -12.38 29.08 -8.88
C VAL A 422 -11.09 29.59 -9.53
N THR A 423 -10.60 28.89 -10.56
CA THR A 423 -9.31 29.18 -11.23
C THR A 423 -9.23 30.63 -11.69
N GLU A 424 -10.21 31.12 -12.46
CA GLU A 424 -10.17 32.51 -12.98
C GLU A 424 -10.17 33.54 -11.86
N LYS A 425 -11.08 33.38 -10.88
CA LYS A 425 -11.17 34.28 -9.72
C LYS A 425 -9.87 34.32 -8.92
N ALA A 426 -9.24 33.18 -8.69
CA ALA A 426 -7.97 33.11 -7.96
C ALA A 426 -6.81 33.73 -8.76
N LYS A 427 -6.80 33.58 -10.09
CA LYS A 427 -5.83 34.25 -10.98
C LYS A 427 -6.02 35.77 -11.02
N GLU A 428 -7.26 36.27 -10.95
CA GLU A 428 -7.55 37.70 -10.82
C GLU A 428 -7.02 38.27 -9.50
N ILE A 429 -7.27 37.57 -8.38
CA ILE A 429 -6.75 37.96 -7.06
C ILE A 429 -5.22 38.08 -7.10
N ALA A 430 -4.53 37.07 -7.63
CA ALA A 430 -3.07 37.06 -7.72
C ALA A 430 -2.51 38.22 -8.57
N LYS A 431 -3.21 38.60 -9.66
CA LYS A 431 -2.82 39.74 -10.50
C LYS A 431 -3.01 41.10 -9.80
N SER A 432 -4.00 41.20 -8.91
CA SER A 432 -4.34 42.44 -8.20
C SER A 432 -3.48 42.72 -6.97
N ASP A 433 -2.69 41.75 -6.51
CA ASP A 433 -1.87 41.90 -5.31
C ASP A 433 -0.63 42.78 -5.58
N GLU A 434 -0.49 43.84 -4.80
CA GLU A 434 0.66 44.74 -4.81
C GLU A 434 1.87 44.15 -4.07
N ASN A 435 1.66 43.20 -3.15
CA ASN A 435 2.72 42.54 -2.39
C ASN A 435 3.26 41.31 -3.12
N LYS A 436 3.76 41.53 -4.35
CA LYS A 436 4.36 40.45 -5.12
C LYS A 436 5.57 39.86 -4.41
N ARG A 437 5.50 38.55 -4.20
CA ARG A 437 6.63 37.73 -3.81
C ARG A 437 7.62 37.64 -4.98
N GLU A 438 8.91 37.72 -4.68
CA GLU A 438 9.93 37.42 -5.67
C GLU A 438 10.27 35.92 -5.61
N PHE A 439 10.45 35.28 -6.77
CA PHE A 439 10.92 33.90 -6.82
C PHE A 439 12.31 33.81 -6.18
N SER A 440 12.45 32.95 -5.17
CA SER A 440 13.63 32.96 -4.30
C SER A 440 14.87 32.36 -4.98
N SER A 441 14.81 31.86 -6.22
CA SER A 441 15.98 31.32 -6.94
C SER A 441 15.84 31.46 -8.45
N ASN A 442 16.94 31.83 -9.11
CA ASN A 442 17.11 31.75 -10.58
C ASN A 442 17.86 30.46 -10.99
N ASP A 443 18.28 29.65 -10.01
CA ASP A 443 19.03 28.42 -10.25
C ASP A 443 18.05 27.34 -10.67
N LYS A 444 18.30 26.69 -11.81
CA LYS A 444 17.45 25.60 -12.29
C LYS A 444 17.51 24.41 -11.34
N PHE A 445 16.36 23.80 -11.04
CA PHE A 445 16.32 22.50 -10.38
C PHE A 445 17.11 21.46 -11.23
N GLN A 446 18.22 20.98 -10.68
CA GLN A 446 19.18 20.11 -11.38
C GLN A 446 18.71 18.64 -11.48
N GLY A 447 17.47 18.35 -11.10
CA GLY A 447 16.94 17.00 -11.05
C GLY A 447 17.37 16.24 -9.80
N VAL A 448 17.17 14.92 -9.84
CA VAL A 448 17.50 14.01 -8.74
C VAL A 448 18.69 13.12 -9.08
N THR A 449 19.52 12.88 -8.08
CA THR A 449 20.67 11.99 -8.20
C THR A 449 20.22 10.56 -7.92
N GLN A 450 20.51 9.65 -8.85
CA GLN A 450 20.28 8.23 -8.66
C GLN A 450 21.26 7.65 -7.63
N ARG A 451 20.76 6.90 -6.65
CA ARG A 451 21.54 6.39 -5.52
C ARG A 451 21.71 4.88 -5.61
N ILE A 452 22.94 4.42 -5.36
CA ILE A 452 23.29 2.99 -5.38
C ILE A 452 23.45 2.48 -3.94
N PRO A 453 22.56 1.61 -3.45
CA PRO A 453 22.71 1.01 -2.12
C PRO A 453 23.94 0.10 -2.04
N LEU A 454 24.61 0.15 -0.88
CA LEU A 454 25.83 -0.63 -0.61
C LEU A 454 25.52 -1.85 0.26
N LYS A 455 26.27 -2.94 0.06
CA LYS A 455 26.13 -4.19 0.83
C LYS A 455 26.38 -4.00 2.32
N LYS A 456 27.28 -3.07 2.66
CA LYS A 456 27.56 -2.71 4.06
C LYS A 456 26.33 -2.21 4.84
N SER A 457 25.25 -1.80 4.15
CA SER A 457 23.98 -1.46 4.80
C SER A 457 23.39 -2.67 5.53
N PHE A 458 23.51 -3.87 4.96
CA PHE A 458 22.91 -5.11 5.47
C PHE A 458 23.99 -6.10 5.90
N SER A 459 24.86 -5.68 6.83
CA SER A 459 26.01 -6.47 7.28
C SER A 459 25.70 -7.41 8.46
N GLN A 460 24.45 -7.51 8.91
CA GLN A 460 24.10 -8.38 10.04
C GLN A 460 24.22 -9.86 9.63
N SER A 461 24.45 -10.74 10.61
CA SER A 461 24.61 -12.18 10.37
C SER A 461 23.84 -13.04 11.38
N GLY A 462 23.64 -14.31 11.04
CA GLY A 462 23.02 -15.30 11.92
C GLY A 462 21.58 -14.95 12.30
N LYS A 463 21.27 -14.94 13.61
CA LYS A 463 19.90 -14.65 14.10
C LYS A 463 19.48 -13.19 13.91
N LEU A 464 20.44 -12.27 13.85
CA LEU A 464 20.17 -10.85 13.64
C LEU A 464 19.83 -10.55 12.19
N ASP A 465 20.31 -11.36 11.24
CA ASP A 465 20.05 -11.18 9.81
C ASP A 465 18.62 -11.59 9.36
N LYS A 466 17.62 -11.25 10.16
CA LYS A 466 16.21 -11.54 9.89
C LYS A 466 15.41 -10.25 9.86
N THR A 467 14.54 -10.14 8.87
CA THR A 467 13.53 -9.09 8.81
C THR A 467 12.22 -9.61 9.41
N LYS A 468 11.53 -8.74 10.16
CA LYS A 468 10.22 -9.06 10.74
C LYS A 468 9.36 -7.80 10.83
N ALA A 469 8.20 -7.83 10.19
CA ALA A 469 7.20 -6.80 10.36
C ALA A 469 6.52 -6.87 11.74
N LYS A 470 6.07 -5.71 12.21
CA LYS A 470 5.41 -5.48 13.49
C LYS A 470 4.23 -4.53 13.26
N GLY A 471 3.08 -5.12 12.88
CA GLY A 471 1.91 -4.35 12.46
C GLY A 471 2.20 -3.56 11.18
N LYS A 472 1.42 -2.51 10.96
CA LYS A 472 1.40 -1.76 9.71
C LYS A 472 2.64 -0.92 9.42
N TYR A 473 3.26 -0.32 10.42
CA TYR A 473 4.22 0.78 10.21
C TYR A 473 5.63 0.51 10.75
N SER A 474 5.95 -0.75 11.07
CA SER A 474 7.24 -1.07 11.67
C SER A 474 7.81 -2.36 11.12
N ILE A 475 9.09 -2.31 10.74
CA ILE A 475 9.87 -3.47 10.33
C ILE A 475 11.13 -3.53 11.19
N LEU A 476 11.44 -4.70 11.72
CA LEU A 476 12.68 -4.97 12.43
C LEU A 476 13.66 -5.66 11.49
N TYR A 477 14.88 -5.15 11.38
CA TYR A 477 16.02 -5.88 10.83
C TYR A 477 17.01 -6.18 11.96
N GLY A 478 16.95 -7.42 12.45
CA GLY A 478 17.57 -7.81 13.70
C GLY A 478 16.95 -7.07 14.88
N LYS A 479 17.68 -6.08 15.40
CA LYS A 479 17.20 -5.17 16.46
C LYS A 479 16.89 -3.77 15.96
N ASP A 480 17.25 -3.45 14.72
CA ASP A 480 17.09 -2.12 14.17
C ASP A 480 15.64 -1.92 13.72
N LEU A 481 14.99 -0.88 14.22
CA LEU A 481 13.66 -0.47 13.78
C LEU A 481 13.76 0.36 12.50
N ILE A 482 13.04 -0.07 11.48
CA ILE A 482 12.69 0.70 10.29
C ILE A 482 11.25 1.16 10.50
N ASP A 483 11.12 2.41 10.92
CA ASP A 483 9.82 3.08 11.03
C ASP A 483 9.38 3.55 9.65
N ILE A 484 8.20 3.12 9.23
CA ILE A 484 7.61 3.47 7.93
C ILE A 484 6.24 4.14 8.10
N SER A 485 5.95 4.71 9.27
CA SER A 485 4.72 5.46 9.55
C SER A 485 4.50 6.66 8.63
N GLY A 486 5.57 7.21 8.06
CA GLY A 486 5.49 8.25 7.02
C GLY A 486 4.94 7.78 5.67
N LEU A 487 4.81 6.47 5.44
CA LEU A 487 4.23 5.89 4.23
C LEU A 487 2.71 5.69 4.38
N GLU A 488 1.96 6.79 4.39
CA GLU A 488 0.51 6.83 4.68
C GLU A 488 -0.38 6.06 3.67
N GLN A 489 0.17 5.76 2.50
CA GLN A 489 -0.49 4.97 1.44
C GLN A 489 -0.33 3.46 1.64
N LEU A 490 0.35 2.99 2.69
CA LEU A 490 0.20 1.60 3.14
C LEU A 490 -1.21 1.41 3.69
N VAL A 491 -1.88 0.35 3.25
CA VAL A 491 -3.28 0.08 3.64
C VAL A 491 -3.39 -1.16 4.53
N ASP A 492 -2.42 -2.06 4.47
CA ASP A 492 -2.52 -3.40 5.09
C ASP A 492 -1.21 -3.89 5.73
N ASP A 493 -1.30 -4.59 6.86
CA ASP A 493 -0.16 -5.20 7.56
C ASP A 493 0.58 -6.23 6.69
N SER A 494 -0.13 -6.91 5.79
CA SER A 494 0.45 -7.88 4.85
C SER A 494 1.29 -7.22 3.76
N GLN A 495 1.10 -5.92 3.48
CA GLN A 495 2.06 -5.15 2.68
C GLN A 495 3.36 -4.95 3.45
N THR A 496 3.29 -4.63 4.74
CA THR A 496 4.48 -4.47 5.60
C THR A 496 5.22 -5.79 5.82
N ASN A 497 4.49 -6.89 5.96
CA ASN A 497 5.07 -8.24 5.91
C ASN A 497 5.80 -8.48 4.59
N CYS A 498 5.20 -8.10 3.46
CA CYS A 498 5.81 -8.24 2.15
C CYS A 498 7.05 -7.36 1.99
N ILE A 499 7.05 -6.11 2.44
CA ILE A 499 8.23 -5.24 2.43
C ILE A 499 9.38 -5.89 3.23
N ALA A 500 9.09 -6.49 4.39
CA ALA A 500 10.11 -7.20 5.16
C ALA A 500 10.73 -8.37 4.36
N VAL A 501 9.91 -9.14 3.64
CA VAL A 501 10.37 -10.21 2.74
C VAL A 501 11.14 -9.65 1.55
N MET A 502 10.68 -8.54 0.96
CA MET A 502 11.37 -7.87 -0.14
C MET A 502 12.73 -7.33 0.27
N ILE A 503 12.88 -6.79 1.49
CA ILE A 503 14.19 -6.35 2.02
C ILE A 503 15.13 -7.55 2.17
N ASP A 504 14.63 -8.68 2.66
CA ASP A 504 15.41 -9.92 2.77
C ASP A 504 15.83 -10.45 1.39
N TYR A 505 14.93 -10.43 0.41
CA TYR A 505 15.24 -10.81 -0.96
C TYR A 505 16.24 -9.83 -1.62
N PHE A 506 16.01 -8.53 -1.43
CA PHE A 506 16.86 -7.46 -1.94
C PHE A 506 18.30 -7.61 -1.49
N LYS A 507 18.54 -7.68 -0.18
CA LYS A 507 19.91 -7.80 0.36
C LYS A 507 20.62 -9.08 -0.09
N ASN A 508 19.88 -10.19 -0.26
CA ASN A 508 20.45 -11.51 -0.51
C ASN A 508 20.63 -11.83 -2.00
N LYS A 509 19.79 -11.27 -2.88
CA LYS A 509 19.67 -11.70 -4.29
C LYS A 509 19.82 -10.57 -5.31
N VAL A 510 19.65 -9.31 -4.91
CA VAL A 510 19.60 -8.17 -5.84
C VAL A 510 20.69 -7.14 -5.57
N LEU A 511 21.01 -6.89 -4.30
CA LEU A 511 21.97 -5.89 -3.88
C LEU A 511 23.38 -6.22 -4.38
N ASP A 512 23.83 -5.48 -5.39
CA ASP A 512 25.08 -5.75 -6.11
C ASP A 512 26.04 -4.55 -6.16
N GLU A 513 25.69 -3.43 -5.52
CA GLU A 513 26.42 -2.15 -5.53
C GLU A 513 26.61 -1.55 -6.93
N LYS A 514 25.74 -1.92 -7.88
CA LYS A 514 25.73 -1.39 -9.25
C LYS A 514 24.36 -0.82 -9.62
N LEU A 515 23.30 -1.50 -9.23
CA LEU A 515 21.93 -1.06 -9.49
C LEU A 515 21.56 0.12 -8.59
N THR A 516 20.86 1.10 -9.17
CA THR A 516 20.19 2.13 -8.37
C THR A 516 19.07 1.49 -7.54
N LEU A 517 18.63 2.14 -6.46
CA LEU A 517 17.53 1.63 -5.64
C LEU A 517 16.26 1.38 -6.50
N SER A 518 15.95 2.30 -7.40
CA SER A 518 14.82 2.20 -8.33
C SER A 518 14.95 0.98 -9.26
N GLN A 519 16.14 0.77 -9.85
CA GLN A 519 16.40 -0.38 -10.74
C GLN A 519 16.38 -1.72 -9.99
N ALA A 520 16.89 -1.74 -8.76
CA ALA A 520 16.83 -2.91 -7.90
C ALA A 520 15.38 -3.28 -7.57
N ALA A 521 14.54 -2.29 -7.26
CA ALA A 521 13.11 -2.51 -7.08
C ALA A 521 12.48 -3.06 -8.37
N ASP A 522 12.73 -2.47 -9.54
CA ASP A 522 12.20 -2.97 -10.83
C ASP A 522 12.57 -4.43 -11.08
N ARG A 523 13.79 -4.84 -10.71
CA ARG A 523 14.21 -6.24 -10.82
C ARG A 523 13.41 -7.18 -9.91
N ILE A 524 13.05 -6.74 -8.71
CA ILE A 524 12.19 -7.49 -7.79
C ILE A 524 10.77 -7.58 -8.35
N TYR A 525 10.19 -6.48 -8.84
CA TYR A 525 8.84 -6.48 -9.41
C TYR A 525 8.75 -7.35 -10.68
N LYS A 526 9.75 -7.32 -11.56
CA LYS A 526 9.84 -8.22 -12.73
C LYS A 526 9.89 -9.70 -12.33
N LYS A 527 10.60 -10.02 -11.22
CA LYS A 527 10.64 -11.37 -10.66
C LYS A 527 9.25 -11.80 -10.14
N ILE A 528 8.58 -10.92 -9.41
CA ILE A 528 7.22 -11.16 -8.89
C ILE A 528 6.23 -11.34 -10.04
N GLU A 529 6.29 -10.49 -11.06
CA GLU A 529 5.42 -10.57 -12.24
C GLU A 529 5.58 -11.89 -12.99
N LYS A 530 6.82 -12.37 -13.12
CA LYS A 530 7.11 -13.61 -13.84
C LYS A 530 6.79 -14.87 -13.02
N ASP A 531 7.19 -14.90 -11.76
CA ASP A 531 7.25 -16.13 -10.96
C ASP A 531 6.27 -16.15 -9.76
N GLY A 532 5.51 -15.06 -9.57
CA GLY A 532 4.53 -14.87 -8.50
C GLY A 532 5.10 -14.20 -7.25
N LEU A 533 4.22 -13.62 -6.43
CA LEU A 533 4.56 -12.88 -5.21
C LEU A 533 5.32 -13.71 -4.17
N ASP A 534 5.01 -14.99 -4.05
CA ASP A 534 5.67 -15.90 -3.11
C ASP A 534 7.08 -16.32 -3.56
N SER A 535 7.48 -16.02 -4.80
CA SER A 535 8.81 -16.38 -5.35
C SER A 535 9.98 -15.61 -4.71
N ILE A 536 9.71 -14.50 -4.03
CA ILE A 536 10.70 -13.72 -3.29
C ILE A 536 10.84 -14.18 -1.83
N SER A 537 9.98 -15.11 -1.38
CA SER A 537 10.09 -15.66 -0.03
C SER A 537 11.18 -16.73 0.02
N SER A 538 11.95 -16.75 1.11
CA SER A 538 12.89 -17.82 1.42
C SER A 538 12.20 -19.11 1.92
N TYR A 539 10.88 -19.06 2.16
CA TYR A 539 10.09 -20.18 2.61
C TYR A 539 9.33 -20.82 1.44
N THR A 540 9.40 -22.14 1.33
CA THR A 540 8.59 -22.93 0.39
C THR A 540 7.23 -23.26 1.02
N GLY A 541 6.13 -22.98 0.32
CA GLY A 541 4.77 -23.18 0.82
C GLY A 541 4.20 -21.87 1.40
N HIS A 542 4.22 -21.69 2.72
CA HIS A 542 3.94 -20.38 3.34
C HIS A 542 5.10 -19.38 3.13
N PRO A 543 4.86 -18.06 3.15
CA PRO A 543 3.80 -17.32 3.84
C PRO A 543 2.48 -17.11 3.08
N GLY A 544 1.38 -17.04 3.84
CA GLY A 544 0.03 -16.73 3.36
C GLY A 544 -0.45 -15.31 3.67
N ASN A 545 0.42 -14.50 4.29
CA ASN A 545 0.14 -13.16 4.79
C ASN A 545 1.04 -12.11 4.12
N LEU A 546 1.22 -12.22 2.81
CA LEU A 546 1.86 -11.20 1.99
C LEU A 546 0.82 -10.55 1.08
N ALA A 547 0.85 -9.23 1.00
CA ALA A 547 0.16 -8.43 0.00
C ALA A 547 1.21 -7.57 -0.73
N LEU A 548 1.16 -7.47 -2.05
CA LEU A 548 2.15 -6.73 -2.84
C LEU A 548 2.08 -5.22 -2.51
N PRO A 549 3.11 -4.60 -1.93
CA PRO A 549 3.22 -3.14 -1.85
C PRO A 549 3.51 -2.55 -3.23
N ARG A 550 3.46 -1.22 -3.39
CA ARG A 550 3.95 -0.58 -4.62
C ARG A 550 5.46 -0.36 -4.54
N LYS A 551 6.07 -0.10 -5.69
CA LYS A 551 7.51 0.21 -5.79
C LYS A 551 7.90 1.36 -4.86
N GLN A 552 7.03 2.36 -4.77
CA GLN A 552 7.16 3.55 -3.95
C GLN A 552 7.31 3.18 -2.47
N GLU A 553 6.45 2.31 -1.94
CA GLU A 553 6.53 1.89 -0.53
C GLU A 553 7.79 1.07 -0.23
N PHE A 554 8.20 0.18 -1.15
CA PHE A 554 9.43 -0.61 -0.97
C PHE A 554 10.67 0.31 -0.93
N CYS A 555 10.82 1.21 -1.91
CA CYS A 555 11.92 2.18 -1.94
C CYS A 555 11.89 3.10 -0.71
N GLY A 556 10.70 3.60 -0.35
CA GLY A 556 10.50 4.44 0.82
C GLY A 556 10.89 3.73 2.13
N ALA A 557 10.61 2.44 2.27
CA ALA A 557 11.01 1.66 3.44
C ALA A 557 12.53 1.50 3.52
N VAL A 558 13.21 1.21 2.40
CA VAL A 558 14.67 1.13 2.36
C VAL A 558 15.32 2.46 2.74
N ASN A 559 14.81 3.58 2.22
CA ASN A 559 15.31 4.93 2.53
C ASN A 559 15.21 5.29 4.02
N ARG A 560 14.23 4.74 4.73
CA ARG A 560 14.03 4.96 6.17
C ARG A 560 14.89 4.06 7.05
N TYR A 561 15.65 3.12 6.48
CA TYR A 561 16.58 2.32 7.27
C TYR A 561 17.77 3.15 7.75
N ARG A 562 17.89 3.32 9.07
CA ARG A 562 18.92 4.18 9.71
C ARG A 562 20.36 3.80 9.36
N LYS A 563 20.65 2.54 9.06
CA LYS A 563 22.01 2.09 8.67
C LYS A 563 22.19 1.94 7.17
N LEU A 564 21.25 2.45 6.36
CA LEU A 564 21.42 2.50 4.91
C LEU A 564 22.73 3.24 4.58
N LYS A 565 23.46 2.71 3.61
CA LYS A 565 24.65 3.33 3.04
C LYS A 565 24.53 3.37 1.53
N ILE A 566 24.74 4.56 0.98
CA ILE A 566 24.57 4.87 -0.43
C ILE A 566 25.92 5.24 -1.04
N LYS A 567 26.09 4.96 -2.33
CA LYS A 567 27.09 5.56 -3.21
C LYS A 567 26.45 6.56 -4.14
#